data_AF-A0A842MIA6-F1
#
_entry.id   AF-A0A842MIA6-F1
#
_cell.length_a   1.000
_cell.length_b   1.000
_cell.length_c   1.000
_cell.angle_alpha   90.00
_cell.angle_beta   90.00
_cell.angle_gamma   90.00
#
_symmetry.space_group_name_H-M   'P 1'
#
loop_
_entity.id
_entity.type
_entity.pdbx_description
1 polymer ?
#
loop_
_entity_poly.entity_id
_entity_poly.type
_entity_poly.pdbx_seq_one_letter_code
_entity_poly.pdbx_strand_id
1 'polypeptide(L)'
;MYSVRAALAISLFAMVFFSACLIEVKGEDNSSEALQERFHSVVGDWLNFFQSNLEWFASTIVSFMKYAVKTIYFAVGLAGFVMWASGISRYTGKKLIIGAIAMAIVSEILL
;
A
#
# COMPACT_ATOMS: atom_id res chain seq x y z
N MET A 1 -12.38 -8.10 -7.78
CA MET A 1 -13.29 -8.77 -6.82
C MET A 1 -12.70 -9.00 -5.42
N TYR A 2 -11.37 -9.03 -5.23
CA TYR A 2 -10.77 -9.21 -3.89
C TYR A 2 -10.81 -7.96 -2.99
N SER A 3 -10.73 -6.74 -3.54
CA SER A 3 -10.72 -5.51 -2.71
C SER A 3 -12.06 -5.21 -2.03
N VAL A 4 -13.18 -5.53 -2.69
CA VAL A 4 -14.53 -5.28 -2.14
C VAL A 4 -14.83 -6.22 -0.95
N ARG A 5 -14.33 -7.46 -1.00
CA ARG A 5 -14.50 -8.44 0.08
C ARG A 5 -13.67 -8.06 1.32
N ALA A 6 -12.47 -7.51 1.12
CA ALA A 6 -11.65 -6.99 2.21
C ALA A 6 -12.27 -5.75 2.85
N ALA A 7 -12.78 -4.80 2.05
CA ALA A 7 -13.46 -3.61 2.56
C ALA A 7 -14.73 -3.96 3.36
N LEU A 8 -15.51 -4.94 2.91
CA LEU A 8 -16.70 -5.42 3.64
C LEU A 8 -16.33 -6.15 4.93
N ALA A 9 -15.24 -6.92 4.95
CA ALA A 9 -14.77 -7.57 6.17
C ALA A 9 -14.31 -6.55 7.22
N ILE A 10 -13.62 -5.50 6.80
CA ILE A 10 -13.18 -4.41 7.68
C ILE A 10 -14.38 -3.61 8.22
N SER A 11 -15.38 -3.30 7.38
CA SER A 11 -16.56 -2.57 7.84
C SER A 11 -17.43 -3.40 8.80
N LEU A 12 -17.56 -4.71 8.55
CA LEU A 12 -18.27 -5.62 9.45
C LEU A 12 -17.55 -5.76 10.79
N PHE A 13 -16.22 -5.88 10.77
CA PHE A 13 -15.43 -5.94 12.00
C PHE A 13 -15.58 -4.65 12.82
N ALA A 14 -15.52 -3.48 12.18
CA ALA A 14 -15.73 -2.19 12.83
C ALA A 14 -17.15 -2.05 13.43
N MET A 15 -18.20 -2.49 12.72
CA MET A 15 -19.58 -2.44 13.24
C MET A 15 -19.79 -3.39 14.44
N VAL A 16 -19.24 -4.61 14.39
CA VAL A 16 -19.37 -5.58 15.48
C VAL A 16 -18.65 -5.09 16.73
N PHE A 17 -17.46 -4.52 16.57
CA PHE A 17 -16.69 -3.95 17.69
C PHE A 17 -17.37 -2.71 18.29
N PHE A 18 -17.89 -1.82 17.44
CA PHE A 18 -18.62 -0.64 17.89
C PHE A 18 -19.89 -1.00 18.66
N SER A 19 -20.60 -2.06 18.21
CA SER A 19 -21.78 -2.56 18.93
C SER A 19 -21.42 -3.23 20.25
N ALA A 20 -20.27 -3.92 20.35
CA ALA A 20 -19.80 -4.49 21.60
C ALA A 20 -19.44 -3.41 22.63
N CYS A 21 -18.77 -2.33 22.20
CA CYS A 21 -18.49 -1.17 23.07
C CYS A 21 -19.76 -0.49 23.58
N LEU A 22 -20.83 -0.41 22.78
CA LEU A 22 -22.08 0.24 23.21
C LEU A 22 -22.89 -0.61 24.20
N ILE A 23 -22.78 -1.94 24.15
CA ILE A 23 -23.52 -2.83 25.05
C ILE A 23 -22.92 -2.79 26.47
N GLU A 24 -21.60 -2.62 26.61
CA GLU A 24 -20.91 -2.64 27.91
C GLU A 24 -21.01 -1.32 28.69
N VAL A 25 -21.37 -0.20 28.03
CA VAL A 25 -21.56 1.13 28.66
C VAL A 25 -22.87 1.24 29.47
N LYS A 26 -23.81 0.30 29.32
CA LYS A 26 -25.14 0.42 29.94
C LYS A 26 -25.24 -0.15 31.37
N GLY A 27 -24.17 -0.71 31.92
CA GLY A 27 -24.17 -1.28 33.28
C GLY A 27 -23.03 -0.73 34.13
N GLU A 28 -23.35 -0.46 35.40
CA GLU A 28 -22.45 -0.10 36.51
C GLU A 28 -22.20 1.41 36.71
N ASP A 29 -22.58 1.92 37.89
CA ASP A 29 -22.49 3.31 38.35
C ASP A 29 -21.25 3.56 39.26
N ASN A 30 -20.23 2.70 39.20
CA ASN A 30 -18.90 2.90 39.83
C ASN A 30 -17.79 3.08 38.78
N SER A 31 -18.19 3.47 37.58
CA SER A 31 -17.62 2.98 36.33
C SER A 31 -16.71 3.95 35.62
N SER A 32 -16.56 5.19 36.07
CA SER A 32 -15.83 6.23 35.33
C SER A 32 -14.36 5.87 35.11
N GLU A 33 -13.66 5.40 36.14
CA GLU A 33 -12.24 5.05 36.07
C GLU A 33 -12.03 3.72 35.32
N ALA A 34 -12.86 2.71 35.59
CA ALA A 34 -12.79 1.42 34.90
C ALA A 34 -13.19 1.53 33.41
N LEU A 35 -14.17 2.39 33.07
CA LEU A 35 -14.53 2.72 31.69
C LEU A 35 -13.42 3.51 31.01
N GLN A 36 -12.75 4.42 31.72
CA GLN A 36 -11.64 5.19 31.17
C GLN A 36 -10.42 4.30 30.88
N GLU A 37 -10.07 3.38 31.79
CA GLU A 37 -9.00 2.40 31.56
C GLU A 37 -9.32 1.48 30.39
N ARG A 38 -10.55 0.97 30.30
CA ARG A 38 -11.00 0.12 29.18
C ARG A 38 -11.02 0.89 27.85
N PHE A 39 -11.49 2.14 27.86
CA PHE A 39 -11.49 2.99 26.68
C PHE A 39 -10.06 3.27 26.21
N HIS A 40 -9.14 3.61 27.13
CA HIS A 40 -7.73 3.79 26.80
C HIS A 40 -7.09 2.52 26.24
N SER A 41 -7.41 1.35 26.80
CA SER A 41 -6.91 0.07 26.28
C SER A 41 -7.41 -0.21 24.87
N VAL A 42 -8.72 -0.08 24.63
CA VAL A 42 -9.33 -0.35 23.32
C VAL A 42 -8.84 0.64 22.26
N VAL A 43 -8.74 1.92 22.61
CA VAL A 43 -8.20 2.95 21.70
C VAL A 43 -6.72 2.71 21.43
N GLY A 44 -5.94 2.31 22.45
CA GLY A 44 -4.52 1.96 22.30
C GLY A 44 -4.31 0.77 21.37
N ASP A 45 -5.08 -0.30 21.56
CA ASP A 45 -5.04 -1.49 20.71
C ASP A 45 -5.44 -1.16 19.27
N TRP A 46 -6.44 -0.29 19.10
CA TRP A 46 -6.86 0.19 17.78
C TRP A 46 -5.78 1.03 17.11
N LEU A 47 -5.16 1.97 17.83
CA LEU A 47 -4.04 2.78 17.32
C LEU A 47 -2.87 1.91 16.90
N ASN A 48 -2.49 0.92 17.72
CA ASN A 48 -1.43 -0.03 17.41
C ASN A 48 -1.76 -0.87 16.18
N PHE A 49 -3.01 -1.32 16.04
CA PHE A 49 -3.48 -2.01 14.85
C PHE A 49 -3.38 -1.12 13.61
N PHE A 50 -3.84 0.13 13.68
CA PHE A 50 -3.76 1.07 12.55
C PHE A 50 -2.32 1.38 12.17
N GLN A 51 -1.45 1.62 13.14
CA GLN A 51 -0.04 1.86 12.90
C GLN A 51 0.62 0.67 12.22
N SER A 52 0.42 -0.54 12.74
CA SER A 52 1.00 -1.76 12.16
C SER A 52 0.49 -2.02 10.73
N ASN A 53 -0.80 -1.79 10.48
CA ASN A 53 -1.36 -1.90 9.12
C ASN A 53 -0.84 -0.82 8.18
N LEU A 54 -0.66 0.42 8.66
CA LEU A 54 -0.08 1.51 7.87
C LEU A 54 1.38 1.23 7.49
N GLU A 55 2.17 0.72 8.43
CA GLU A 55 3.56 0.32 8.16
C GLU A 55 3.62 -0.81 7.13
N TRP A 56 2.78 -1.84 7.29
CA TRP A 56 2.68 -2.92 6.31
C TRP A 56 2.22 -2.43 4.94
N PHE A 57 1.24 -1.54 4.90
CA PHE A 57 0.70 -0.98 3.67
C PHE A 57 1.72 -0.09 2.95
N ALA A 58 2.44 0.76 3.68
CA ALA A 58 3.51 1.59 3.15
C ALA A 58 4.64 0.72 2.57
N SER A 59 5.07 -0.30 3.30
CA SER A 59 6.07 -1.28 2.83
C SER A 59 5.62 -2.01 1.56
N THR A 60 4.35 -2.41 1.51
CA THR A 60 3.75 -3.08 0.35
C THR A 60 3.67 -2.16 -0.86
N ILE A 61 3.27 -0.90 -0.69
CA ILE A 61 3.23 0.09 -1.79
C ILE A 61 4.63 0.31 -2.36
N VAL A 62 5.63 0.51 -1.49
CA VAL A 62 7.01 0.72 -1.94
C VAL A 62 7.48 -0.50 -2.73
N SER A 63 7.25 -1.70 -2.21
CA SER A 63 7.61 -2.96 -2.89
C SER A 63 6.91 -3.12 -4.25
N PHE A 64 5.62 -2.78 -4.32
CA PHE A 64 4.86 -2.79 -5.57
C PHE A 64 5.40 -1.76 -6.57
N MET A 65 5.72 -0.56 -6.10
CA MET A 65 6.31 0.50 -6.92
C MET A 65 7.66 0.07 -7.50
N LYS A 66 8.50 -0.63 -6.71
CA LYS A 66 9.76 -1.22 -7.23
C LYS A 66 9.46 -2.14 -8.41
N TYR A 67 8.50 -3.04 -8.28
CA TYR A 67 8.16 -4.02 -9.32
C TYR A 67 7.56 -3.36 -10.58
N ALA A 68 6.71 -2.36 -10.39
CA ALA A 68 6.11 -1.60 -11.48
C ALA A 68 7.17 -0.83 -12.28
N VAL A 69 8.07 -0.10 -11.59
CA VAL A 69 9.18 0.62 -12.24
C VAL A 69 10.09 -0.36 -13.00
N LYS A 70 10.40 -1.53 -12.41
CA LYS A 70 11.15 -2.61 -13.09
C LYS A 70 10.52 -3.05 -14.40
N THR A 71 9.21 -3.22 -14.39
CA THR A 71 8.47 -3.64 -15.58
C THR A 71 8.46 -2.55 -16.65
N ILE A 72 8.30 -1.29 -16.26
CA ILE A 72 8.20 -0.16 -17.18
C ILE A 72 9.52 0.08 -17.91
N TYR A 73 10.65 0.21 -17.22
CA TYR A 73 11.92 0.46 -17.92
C TYR A 73 12.31 -0.73 -18.82
N PHE A 74 11.96 -1.96 -18.44
CA PHE A 74 12.19 -3.14 -19.26
C PHE A 74 11.38 -3.09 -20.55
N ALA A 75 10.08 -2.76 -20.46
CA ALA A 75 9.21 -2.59 -21.62
C ALA A 75 9.67 -1.45 -22.53
N VAL A 76 10.09 -0.32 -21.96
CA VAL A 76 10.62 0.84 -22.71
C VAL A 76 11.93 0.50 -23.40
N GLY A 77 12.83 -0.22 -22.73
CA GLY A 77 14.07 -0.72 -23.32
C GLY A 77 13.80 -1.69 -24.48
N LEU A 78 12.86 -2.62 -24.30
CA LEU A 78 12.44 -3.57 -25.35
C LEU A 78 11.82 -2.84 -26.55
N ALA A 79 10.94 -1.86 -26.31
CA ALA A 79 10.33 -1.05 -27.37
C ALA A 79 11.39 -0.24 -28.13
N GLY A 80 12.36 0.35 -27.41
CA GLY A 80 13.51 1.03 -28.01
C GLY A 80 14.37 0.09 -28.86
N PHE A 81 14.60 -1.15 -28.39
CA PHE A 81 15.34 -2.17 -29.13
C PHE A 81 14.60 -2.61 -30.40
N VAL A 82 13.30 -2.89 -30.32
CA VAL A 82 12.47 -3.27 -31.49
C VAL A 82 12.42 -2.13 -32.51
N MET A 83 12.29 -0.89 -32.06
CA MET A 83 12.28 0.29 -32.94
C MET A 83 13.66 0.53 -33.59
N TRP A 84 14.75 0.22 -32.89
CA TRP A 84 16.10 0.27 -33.43
C TRP A 84 16.37 -0.84 -34.46
N ALA A 85 15.93 -2.07 -34.17
CA ALA A 85 16.11 -3.26 -35.01
C ALA A 85 15.26 -3.24 -36.28
N SER A 86 14.02 -2.74 -36.20
CA SER A 86 13.10 -2.62 -37.34
C SER A 86 13.49 -1.54 -38.36
N GLY A 87 14.43 -0.66 -38.00
CA GLY A 87 14.95 0.35 -38.92
C GLY A 87 14.01 1.53 -39.21
N ILE A 88 12.78 1.53 -38.67
CA ILE A 88 11.77 2.59 -38.88
C ILE A 88 12.27 3.94 -38.39
N SER A 89 12.90 3.99 -37.21
CA SER A 89 13.62 5.17 -36.73
C SER A 89 14.76 4.77 -35.79
N ARG A 90 15.95 4.58 -36.37
CA ARG A 90 17.16 4.23 -35.62
C ARG A 90 17.56 5.30 -34.61
N TYR A 91 17.31 6.58 -34.90
CA TYR A 91 17.70 7.69 -34.02
C TYR A 91 16.78 7.78 -32.80
N THR A 92 15.47 7.60 -32.98
CA THR A 92 14.50 7.55 -31.86
C THR A 92 14.67 6.28 -31.03
N GLY A 93 14.90 5.12 -31.65
CA GLY A 93 15.17 3.86 -30.94
C GLY A 93 16.41 3.94 -30.04
N LYS A 94 17.53 4.50 -30.52
CA LYS A 94 18.74 4.70 -29.68
C LYS A 94 18.48 5.63 -28.49
N LYS A 95 17.73 6.73 -28.69
CA LYS A 95 17.36 7.64 -27.59
C LYS A 95 16.49 6.95 -26.55
N LEU A 96 15.56 6.08 -26.97
CA LEU A 96 14.72 5.28 -26.07
C LEU A 96 15.53 4.26 -25.26
N ILE A 97 16.50 3.57 -25.90
CA ILE A 97 17.38 2.63 -25.19
C ILE A 97 18.23 3.37 -24.15
N ILE A 98 18.81 4.52 -24.51
CA ILE A 98 19.60 5.34 -23.57
C ILE A 98 18.72 5.85 -22.41
N GLY A 99 17.49 6.29 -22.71
CA GLY A 99 16.53 6.70 -21.68
C GLY A 99 16.14 5.55 -20.75
N ALA A 100 15.95 4.34 -21.28
CA ALA A 100 15.66 3.14 -20.48
C ALA A 100 16.85 2.75 -19.58
N ILE A 101 18.08 2.84 -20.09
CA ILE A 101 19.30 2.58 -19.30
C ILE A 101 19.47 3.63 -18.20
N ALA A 102 19.26 4.92 -18.51
CA ALA A 102 19.32 5.98 -17.51
C ALA A 102 18.25 5.78 -16.42
N MET A 103 17.02 5.45 -16.80
CA MET A 103 15.94 5.09 -15.86
C MET A 103 16.28 3.87 -15.02
N ALA A 104 16.91 2.83 -15.60
CA ALA A 104 17.32 1.64 -14.86
C ALA A 104 18.39 1.97 -13.81
N ILE A 105 19.39 2.78 -14.16
CA ILE A 105 20.44 3.22 -13.22
C ILE A 105 19.84 4.07 -12.10
N VAL A 106 19.01 5.07 -12.44
CA VAL A 106 18.34 5.90 -11.44
C VAL A 106 17.46 5.03 -10.53
N SER A 107 16.73 4.08 -11.09
CA SER A 107 15.90 3.15 -10.34
C SER A 107 16.70 2.23 -9.43
N GLU A 108 17.92 1.82 -9.78
CA GLU A 108 18.79 1.01 -8.90
C GLU A 108 19.45 1.84 -7.79
N ILE A 109 19.71 3.14 -8.03
CA ILE A 109 20.30 4.03 -7.03
C ILE A 109 19.26 4.50 -6.00
N LEU A 110 18.01 4.73 -6.43
CA LEU A 110 16.93 5.20 -5.58
C LEU A 110 16.20 4.10 -4.79
N LEU A 111 16.30 2.84 -5.22
CA LEU A 111 15.58 1.70 -4.62
C LEU A 111 16.47 0.81 -3.76
#